data_AF-A0A847FJ80-F1
#
_entry.id   AF-A0A847FJ80-F1
#
_cell.length_a   1.000
_cell.length_b   1.000
_cell.length_c   1.000
_cell.angle_alpha   90.00
_cell.angle_beta   90.00
_cell.angle_gamma   90.00
#
_symmetry.space_group_name_H-M   'P 1'
#
loop_
_entity.id
_entity.type
_entity.pdbx_description
1 polymer ?
#
loop_
_entity_poly.entity_id
_entity_poly.type
_entity_poly.pdbx_seq_one_letter_code
_entity_poly.pdbx_strand_id
1 'polypeptide(L)'
;MTVSPAACGRTRVFLFSSGTLFGGGIESLLRREADLELVGCETDVSSALDQIRHLAPEVIVFEDGEAAAEARRALMGVLGDSPCIRLIGLNPHDSTICLYRSEEQAVKDVGDLTAVIKVRRSAETMEPAEQRLLDLASKVSGYRIAVYTILKLCETPRLYSEVEAAVLPLPQMKNAVYSPGNLLTWLEERGGIERLTEEGRWQTTQAGRKVAEAEAPDKRLLQLISHDPAYSEIYVQVLGYCQTPRKRTEVEDLLKGNPAMDKPKVYASFFTGGLEDAGGLEWVDGLWRTTKAGRTVLG
;
A
#
# COMPACT_ATOMS: atom_id res chain seq x y z
N MET A 1 -2.09 42.81 12.89
CA MET A 1 -1.63 41.73 13.78
C MET A 1 -1.58 40.46 12.95
N THR A 2 -0.41 40.18 12.39
CA THR A 2 -0.13 39.02 11.55
C THR A 2 0.13 37.81 12.44
N VAL A 3 -0.72 36.81 12.36
CA VAL A 3 -0.53 35.51 13.01
C VAL A 3 0.67 34.85 12.33
N SER A 4 1.73 34.61 13.12
CA SER A 4 2.92 33.88 12.67
C SER A 4 2.53 32.43 12.34
N PRO A 5 2.95 31.88 11.19
CA PRO A 5 2.76 30.45 10.92
C PRO A 5 3.56 29.66 11.95
N ALA A 6 2.92 28.65 12.55
CA ALA A 6 3.52 27.76 13.54
C ALA A 6 4.88 27.23 13.05
N ALA A 7 5.90 27.33 13.91
CA ALA A 7 7.22 26.76 13.68
C ALA A 7 7.07 25.26 13.42
N CYS A 8 7.25 24.83 12.18
CA CYS A 8 7.26 23.43 11.83
C CYS A 8 8.59 22.83 12.32
N GLY A 9 8.54 21.71 13.05
CA GLY A 9 9.73 21.02 13.55
C GLY A 9 10.68 20.60 12.42
N ARG A 10 11.98 20.52 12.75
CA ARG A 10 13.01 20.03 11.82
C ARG A 10 12.81 18.55 11.54
N THR A 11 13.03 18.12 10.31
CA THR A 11 12.94 16.71 9.92
C THR A 11 14.10 15.92 10.52
N ARG A 12 13.79 14.87 11.27
CA ARG A 12 14.77 14.00 11.95
C ARG A 12 15.38 13.01 10.96
N VAL A 13 16.67 13.15 10.69
CA VAL A 13 17.41 12.33 9.72
C VAL A 13 18.44 11.48 10.46
N PHE A 14 18.53 10.20 10.12
CA PHE A 14 19.59 9.30 10.54
C PHE A 14 20.48 8.96 9.34
N LEU A 15 21.80 8.99 9.53
CA LEU A 15 22.77 8.67 8.48
C LEU A 15 23.43 7.31 8.76
N PHE A 16 23.37 6.40 7.81
CA PHE A 16 24.17 5.17 7.78
C PHE A 16 25.25 5.31 6.71
N SER A 17 26.51 5.43 7.11
CA SER A 17 27.62 5.61 6.17
C SER A 17 28.83 4.80 6.61
N SER A 18 29.56 4.24 5.65
CA SER A 18 30.74 3.41 5.91
C SER A 18 32.00 4.20 6.32
N GLY A 19 31.84 5.46 6.76
CA GLY A 19 32.94 6.32 7.22
C GLY A 19 33.83 6.84 6.09
N THR A 20 33.33 6.83 4.85
CA THR A 20 34.07 7.29 3.67
C THR A 20 34.07 8.81 3.56
N LEU A 21 34.94 9.36 2.70
CA LEU A 21 34.94 10.79 2.35
C LEU A 21 33.58 11.23 1.77
N PHE A 22 32.89 10.34 1.06
CA PHE A 22 31.54 10.57 0.56
C PHE A 22 30.54 10.73 1.71
N GLY A 23 30.56 9.80 2.66
CA GLY A 23 29.79 9.84 3.90
C GLY A 23 29.95 11.11 4.72
N GLY A 24 31.21 11.51 4.96
CA GLY A 24 31.51 12.76 5.67
C GLY A 24 31.01 14.01 4.94
N GLY A 25 30.97 13.96 3.60
CA GLY A 25 30.37 15.00 2.76
C GLY A 25 28.85 15.10 2.96
N ILE A 26 28.15 13.96 2.98
CA ILE A 26 26.70 13.90 3.23
C ILE A 26 26.38 14.36 4.66
N GLU A 27 27.14 13.93 5.66
CA GLU A 27 26.95 14.36 7.05
C GLU A 27 27.06 15.89 7.18
N SER A 28 28.12 16.46 6.60
CA SER A 28 28.35 17.90 6.61
C SER A 28 27.24 18.68 5.90
N LEU A 29 26.66 18.10 4.84
CA LEU A 29 25.53 18.69 4.13
C LEU A 29 24.26 18.68 4.98
N LEU A 30 23.91 17.54 5.56
CA LEU A 30 22.71 17.40 6.40
C LEU A 30 22.76 18.36 7.60
N ARG A 31 23.93 18.55 8.22
CA ARG A 31 24.12 19.48 9.34
C ARG A 31 24.00 20.96 8.96
N ARG A 32 24.22 21.32 7.70
CA ARG A 32 24.14 22.71 7.21
C ARG A 32 22.70 23.15 6.89
N GLU A 33 21.79 22.20 6.68
CA GLU A 33 20.39 22.49 6.35
C GLU A 33 19.59 22.84 7.60
N ALA A 34 19.01 24.05 7.64
CA ALA A 34 18.29 24.56 8.81
C ALA A 34 16.98 23.80 9.12
N ASP A 35 16.44 23.09 8.14
CA ASP A 35 15.19 22.33 8.21
C ASP A 35 15.40 20.86 8.62
N LEU A 36 16.65 20.40 8.69
CA LEU A 36 17.01 19.02 9.03
C LEU A 36 17.66 18.95 10.41
N GLU A 37 17.37 17.88 11.14
CA GLU A 37 18.02 17.52 12.39
C GLU A 37 18.70 16.17 12.18
N LEU A 38 20.03 16.13 12.15
CA LEU A 38 20.75 14.87 12.13
C LEU A 38 20.73 14.28 13.55
N VAL A 39 19.88 13.25 13.76
CA VAL A 39 19.64 12.66 15.09
C VAL A 39 20.61 11.55 15.45
N GLY A 40 21.26 10.95 14.44
CA GLY A 40 22.25 9.89 14.63
C GLY A 40 23.04 9.64 13.35
N CYS A 41 24.25 9.10 13.51
CA CYS A 41 25.14 8.71 12.43
C CYS A 41 25.87 7.44 12.86
N GLU A 42 25.79 6.38 12.07
CA GLU A 42 26.40 5.08 12.39
C GLU A 42 27.04 4.42 11.17
N THR A 43 28.09 3.65 11.43
CA THR A 43 28.82 2.87 10.42
C THR A 43 28.51 1.38 10.48
N ASP A 44 28.13 0.89 11.67
CA ASP A 44 27.78 -0.50 11.91
C ASP A 44 26.27 -0.71 11.82
N VAL A 45 25.83 -1.71 11.05
CA VAL A 45 24.40 -1.95 10.78
C VAL A 45 23.66 -2.31 12.07
N SER A 46 24.23 -3.15 12.93
CA SER A 46 23.56 -3.61 14.15
C SER A 46 23.33 -2.44 15.12
N SER A 47 24.35 -1.60 15.26
CA SER A 47 24.31 -0.39 16.09
C SER A 47 23.35 0.66 15.52
N ALA A 48 23.33 0.82 14.19
CA ALA A 48 22.37 1.67 13.50
C ALA A 48 20.92 1.24 13.76
N LEU A 49 20.62 -0.05 13.62
CA LEU A 49 19.29 -0.59 13.87
C LEU A 49 18.81 -0.35 15.31
N ASP A 50 19.70 -0.53 16.29
CA ASP A 50 19.37 -0.26 17.69
C ASP A 50 19.08 1.23 17.93
N GLN A 51 19.93 2.12 17.42
CA GLN A 51 19.70 3.56 17.56
C GLN A 51 18.45 4.05 16.83
N ILE A 52 18.17 3.53 15.62
CA ILE A 52 16.97 3.92 14.85
C ILE A 52 15.70 3.63 15.66
N ARG A 53 15.64 2.50 16.38
CA ARG A 53 14.50 2.14 17.23
C ARG A 53 14.28 3.12 18.37
N HIS A 54 15.35 3.69 18.93
CA HIS A 54 15.28 4.61 20.07
C HIS A 54 15.12 6.08 19.65
N LEU A 55 15.74 6.48 18.54
CA LEU A 55 15.80 7.86 18.08
C LEU A 55 14.61 8.26 17.20
N ALA A 56 13.86 7.28 16.69
CA ALA A 56 12.68 7.45 15.85
C ALA A 56 12.90 8.49 14.72
N PRO A 57 13.85 8.27 13.80
CA PRO A 57 14.08 9.17 12.68
C PRO A 57 12.93 9.11 11.67
N GLU A 58 12.68 10.20 10.97
CA GLU A 58 11.70 10.27 9.88
C GLU A 58 12.32 9.86 8.54
N VAL A 59 13.65 9.98 8.41
CA VAL A 59 14.41 9.64 7.21
C VAL A 59 15.69 8.92 7.60
N ILE A 60 15.99 7.80 6.94
CA ILE A 60 17.29 7.15 6.96
C ILE A 60 17.94 7.38 5.60
N VAL A 61 19.13 7.98 5.61
CA VAL A 61 19.99 8.11 4.45
C VAL A 61 21.09 7.06 4.57
N PHE A 62 21.35 6.30 3.51
CA PHE A 62 22.42 5.31 3.51
C PHE A 62 23.23 5.31 2.21
N GLU A 63 24.50 4.92 2.30
CA GLU A 63 25.33 4.71 1.11
C GLU A 63 24.91 3.43 0.40
N ASP A 64 24.39 3.56 -0.82
CA ASP A 64 23.85 2.46 -1.60
C ASP A 64 24.81 2.07 -2.72
N GLY A 65 25.48 0.94 -2.51
CA GLY A 65 26.41 0.35 -3.47
C GLY A 65 26.37 -1.18 -3.38
N GLU A 66 27.17 -1.84 -4.21
CA GLU A 66 27.23 -3.30 -4.28
C GLU A 66 27.67 -3.91 -2.93
N ALA A 67 28.63 -3.26 -2.26
CA ALA A 67 29.10 -3.64 -0.92
C ALA A 67 28.08 -3.37 0.21
N ALA A 68 27.04 -2.55 -0.04
CA ALA A 68 26.03 -2.19 0.96
C ALA A 68 24.77 -3.08 0.88
N ALA A 69 24.79 -4.17 0.11
CA ALA A 69 23.62 -5.02 -0.11
C ALA A 69 23.05 -5.65 1.18
N GLU A 70 23.92 -6.02 2.12
CA GLU A 70 23.52 -6.57 3.42
C GLU A 70 22.88 -5.49 4.31
N ALA A 71 23.52 -4.31 4.40
CA ALA A 71 22.99 -3.16 5.13
C ALA A 71 21.62 -2.72 4.57
N ARG A 72 21.49 -2.65 3.23
CA ARG A 72 20.23 -2.34 2.55
C ARG A 72 19.13 -3.32 2.94
N ARG A 73 19.40 -4.64 2.91
CA ARG A 73 18.42 -5.66 3.32
C ARG A 73 17.99 -5.51 4.77
N ALA A 74 18.95 -5.24 5.66
CA ALA A 74 18.68 -5.04 7.08
C ALA A 74 17.85 -3.76 7.34
N LEU A 75 18.19 -2.64 6.69
CA LEU A 75 17.45 -1.37 6.78
C LEU A 75 16.06 -1.47 6.14
N MET A 76 15.90 -2.23 5.06
CA MET A 76 14.58 -2.55 4.50
C MET A 76 13.72 -3.34 5.50
N GLY A 77 14.32 -4.16 6.36
CA GLY A 77 13.61 -4.83 7.46
C GLY A 77 13.01 -3.85 8.47
N VAL A 78 13.68 -2.72 8.73
CA VAL A 78 13.17 -1.65 9.62
C VAL A 78 11.89 -1.02 9.09
N LEU A 79 11.73 -0.93 7.76
CA LEU A 79 10.48 -0.43 7.15
C LEU A 79 9.29 -1.34 7.48
N GLY A 80 9.53 -2.61 7.85
CA GLY A 80 8.51 -3.52 8.37
C GLY A 80 8.04 -3.14 9.77
N ASP A 81 8.97 -2.77 10.67
CA ASP A 81 8.73 -2.45 12.08
C ASP A 81 8.33 -0.98 12.31
N SER A 82 8.73 -0.07 11.42
CA SER A 82 8.51 1.37 11.51
C SER A 82 8.23 1.96 10.12
N PRO A 83 7.01 1.75 9.61
CA PRO A 83 6.69 2.01 8.22
C PRO A 83 6.76 3.49 7.86
N CYS A 84 6.57 4.43 8.79
CA CYS A 84 6.67 5.88 8.52
C CYS A 84 8.10 6.36 8.16
N ILE A 85 9.13 5.54 8.38
CA ILE A 85 10.52 5.92 8.10
C ILE A 85 10.77 5.88 6.59
N ARG A 86 11.37 6.93 6.02
CA ARG A 86 11.77 6.96 4.60
C ARG A 86 13.20 6.50 4.45
N LEU A 87 13.47 5.53 3.58
CA LEU A 87 14.81 5.04 3.31
C LEU A 87 15.34 5.58 1.96
N ILE A 88 16.46 6.30 2.00
CA ILE A 88 17.11 6.95 0.85
C ILE A 88 18.50 6.37 0.67
N GLY A 89 18.74 5.69 -0.45
CA GLY A 89 20.06 5.21 -0.85
C GLY A 89 20.78 6.23 -1.74
N LEU A 90 22.06 6.44 -1.49
CA LEU A 90 22.92 7.33 -2.28
C LEU A 90 24.08 6.56 -2.87
N ASN A 91 24.20 6.53 -4.20
CA ASN A 91 25.30 5.83 -4.86
C ASN A 91 26.50 6.75 -5.11
N PRO A 92 27.69 6.44 -4.56
CA PRO A 92 28.89 7.27 -4.75
C PRO A 92 29.43 7.27 -6.19
N HIS A 93 29.06 6.29 -7.02
CA HIS A 93 29.62 6.12 -8.37
C HIS A 93 28.75 6.71 -9.49
N ASP A 94 27.46 6.94 -9.25
CA ASP A 94 26.50 7.33 -10.31
C ASP A 94 25.68 8.59 -9.96
N SER A 95 25.95 9.25 -8.82
CA SER A 95 25.17 10.41 -8.32
C SER A 95 23.66 10.18 -8.20
N THR A 96 23.20 8.93 -8.35
CA THR A 96 21.80 8.53 -8.32
C THR A 96 21.31 8.42 -6.88
N ILE A 97 20.07 8.89 -6.65
CA ILE A 97 19.37 8.79 -5.37
C ILE A 97 18.28 7.73 -5.52
N CYS A 98 18.46 6.60 -4.84
CA CYS A 98 17.52 5.49 -4.84
C CYS A 98 16.51 5.66 -3.69
N LEU A 99 15.24 5.89 -4.00
CA LEU A 99 14.18 6.01 -2.98
C LEU A 99 13.51 4.65 -2.76
N TYR A 100 13.82 4.02 -1.64
CA TYR A 100 13.34 2.68 -1.30
C TYR A 100 11.92 2.74 -0.72
N ARG A 101 10.94 3.09 -1.56
CA ARG A 101 9.50 2.93 -1.24
C ARG A 101 8.56 2.80 -2.46
N SER A 102 8.95 3.19 -3.68
CA SER A 102 8.26 2.73 -4.90
C SER A 102 8.92 3.02 -6.26
N GLU A 103 9.97 3.85 -6.39
CA GLU A 103 10.56 4.18 -7.71
C GLU A 103 12.06 4.50 -7.62
N GLU A 104 12.82 4.11 -8.65
CA GLU A 104 14.23 4.48 -8.87
C GLU A 104 14.26 5.81 -9.63
N GLN A 105 14.87 6.86 -9.05
CA GLN A 105 14.88 8.19 -9.68
C GLN A 105 16.32 8.66 -9.89
N ALA A 106 16.73 8.80 -11.16
CA ALA A 106 18.02 9.34 -11.50
C ALA A 106 18.07 10.84 -11.17
N VAL A 107 18.91 11.20 -10.21
CA VAL A 107 19.14 12.57 -9.76
C VAL A 107 20.50 13.03 -10.24
N LYS A 108 20.61 14.29 -10.68
CA LYS A 108 21.83 14.81 -11.34
C LYS A 108 22.60 15.82 -10.49
N ASP A 109 22.09 16.25 -9.34
CA ASP A 109 22.74 17.23 -8.46
C ASP A 109 22.45 16.98 -6.96
N VAL A 110 23.37 17.38 -6.09
CA VAL A 110 23.28 17.29 -4.62
C VAL A 110 22.21 18.23 -4.05
N GLY A 111 21.87 19.32 -4.74
CA GLY A 111 20.73 20.18 -4.41
C GLY A 111 19.38 19.48 -4.45
N ASP A 112 19.27 18.42 -5.25
CA ASP A 112 18.05 17.61 -5.37
C ASP A 112 17.83 16.69 -4.17
N LEU A 113 18.82 16.45 -3.28
CA LEU A 113 18.59 15.65 -2.06
C LEU A 113 17.62 16.36 -1.11
N THR A 114 17.79 17.67 -0.93
CA THR A 114 16.84 18.47 -0.15
C THR A 114 15.52 18.62 -0.88
N ALA A 115 15.51 18.66 -2.22
CA ALA A 115 14.29 18.61 -3.01
C ALA A 115 13.57 17.26 -2.88
N VAL A 116 14.25 16.11 -2.88
CA VAL A 116 13.62 14.80 -2.66
C VAL A 116 13.03 14.69 -1.25
N ILE A 117 13.70 15.29 -0.26
CA ILE A 117 13.19 15.37 1.12
C ILE A 117 12.03 16.40 1.26
N LYS A 118 12.06 17.51 0.51
CA LYS A 118 11.10 18.64 0.59
C LYS A 118 9.91 18.56 -0.39
N VAL A 119 10.08 18.08 -1.62
CA VAL A 119 9.13 18.13 -2.76
C VAL A 119 7.89 17.27 -2.53
N ARG A 120 7.97 16.16 -1.78
CA ARG A 120 6.75 15.39 -1.46
C ARG A 120 5.86 16.03 -0.41
N ARG A 121 6.36 16.98 0.39
CA ARG A 121 5.53 17.69 1.37
C ARG A 121 4.51 18.62 0.70
N SER A 122 4.78 19.09 -0.52
CA SER A 122 3.91 19.96 -1.32
C SER A 122 3.11 19.26 -2.42
N ALA A 123 3.47 18.04 -2.83
CA ALA A 123 2.74 17.32 -3.88
C ALA A 123 1.64 16.39 -3.34
N GLU A 124 1.83 15.78 -2.16
CA GLU A 124 0.79 14.95 -1.50
C GLU A 124 -0.38 15.79 -0.95
N THR A 125 -0.26 17.12 -0.98
CA THR A 125 -1.28 18.07 -0.52
C THR A 125 -2.22 18.57 -1.62
N MET A 126 -1.99 18.27 -2.90
CA MET A 126 -2.88 18.68 -4.00
C MET A 126 -3.79 17.57 -4.55
N GLU A 127 -3.39 16.30 -4.44
CA GLU A 127 -4.20 15.17 -4.92
C GLU A 127 -5.26 14.80 -3.87
N PRO A 128 -6.55 14.70 -4.25
CA PRO A 128 -7.60 14.26 -3.34
C PRO A 128 -7.25 12.91 -2.70
N ALA A 129 -7.48 12.79 -1.39
CA ALA A 129 -7.21 11.55 -0.67
C ALA A 129 -7.91 10.34 -1.29
N GLU A 130 -9.10 10.54 -1.87
CA GLU A 130 -9.82 9.53 -2.63
C GLU A 130 -8.97 8.94 -3.78
N GLN A 131 -8.28 9.79 -4.55
CA GLN A 131 -7.46 9.34 -5.68
C GLN A 131 -6.21 8.60 -5.21
N ARG A 132 -5.56 9.08 -4.13
CA ARG A 132 -4.42 8.39 -3.52
C ARG A 132 -4.78 6.98 -3.00
N LEU A 133 -5.99 6.82 -2.48
CA LEU A 133 -6.51 5.53 -2.02
C LEU A 133 -6.82 4.57 -3.17
N LEU A 134 -7.39 5.08 -4.26
CA LEU A 134 -7.61 4.28 -5.48
C LEU A 134 -6.28 3.86 -6.11
N ASP A 135 -5.29 4.74 -6.14
CA ASP A 135 -3.93 4.43 -6.60
C ASP A 135 -3.29 3.31 -5.76
N LEU A 136 -3.40 3.39 -4.42
CA LEU A 136 -2.97 2.30 -3.53
C LEU A 136 -3.62 0.98 -3.93
N ALA A 137 -4.94 0.94 -3.99
CA ALA A 137 -5.69 -0.27 -4.28
C ALA A 137 -5.32 -0.89 -5.63
N SER A 138 -4.95 -0.08 -6.62
CA SER A 138 -4.47 -0.57 -7.92
C SER A 138 -3.06 -1.17 -7.85
N LYS A 139 -2.13 -0.51 -7.14
CA LYS A 139 -0.74 -0.95 -6.96
C LYS A 139 -0.61 -2.17 -6.04
N VAL A 140 -1.54 -2.33 -5.10
CA VAL A 140 -1.62 -3.49 -4.21
C VAL A 140 -2.86 -4.34 -4.49
N SER A 141 -3.11 -4.66 -5.76
CA SER A 141 -4.32 -5.37 -6.21
C SER A 141 -4.63 -6.65 -5.41
N GLY A 142 -3.61 -7.44 -5.04
CA GLY A 142 -3.75 -8.63 -4.20
C GLY A 142 -4.22 -8.36 -2.76
N TYR A 143 -4.06 -7.13 -2.26
CA TYR A 143 -4.46 -6.69 -0.93
C TYR A 143 -5.71 -5.80 -0.94
N ARG A 144 -6.28 -5.52 -2.13
CA ARG A 144 -7.39 -4.58 -2.29
C ARG A 144 -8.59 -4.90 -1.39
N ILE A 145 -8.94 -6.18 -1.26
CA ILE A 145 -10.01 -6.63 -0.36
C ILE A 145 -9.67 -6.31 1.09
N ALA A 146 -8.43 -6.55 1.53
CA ALA A 146 -8.00 -6.24 2.88
C ALA A 146 -8.02 -4.71 3.14
N VAL A 147 -7.56 -3.91 2.19
CA VAL A 147 -7.58 -2.44 2.25
C VAL A 147 -9.01 -1.91 2.48
N TYR A 148 -9.97 -2.33 1.65
CA TYR A 148 -11.37 -1.89 1.80
C TYR A 148 -12.04 -2.48 3.04
N THR A 149 -11.64 -3.68 3.47
CA THR A 149 -12.11 -4.26 4.73
C THR A 149 -11.68 -3.42 5.93
N ILE A 150 -10.42 -2.94 5.96
CA ILE A 150 -9.93 -2.07 7.03
C ILE A 150 -10.70 -0.74 7.06
N LEU A 151 -10.89 -0.11 5.90
CA LEU A 151 -11.69 1.12 5.80
C LEU A 151 -13.11 0.92 6.32
N LYS A 152 -13.73 -0.23 6.04
CA LYS A 152 -15.07 -0.55 6.53
C LYS A 152 -15.10 -0.79 8.04
N LEU A 153 -14.13 -1.54 8.57
CA LEU A 153 -14.03 -1.84 10.01
C LEU A 153 -13.82 -0.57 10.85
N CYS A 154 -12.98 0.33 10.36
CA CYS A 154 -12.61 1.57 11.06
C CYS A 154 -13.64 2.70 10.88
N GLU A 155 -14.78 2.48 10.20
CA GLU A 155 -15.91 3.45 10.21
C GLU A 155 -16.35 3.78 11.64
N THR A 156 -16.21 2.79 12.53
CA THR A 156 -16.24 2.98 13.97
C THR A 156 -14.83 2.79 14.53
N PRO A 157 -14.38 3.57 15.54
CA PRO A 157 -13.01 3.48 16.04
C PRO A 157 -12.59 2.05 16.42
N ARG A 158 -11.39 1.64 15.99
CA ARG A 158 -10.84 0.29 16.22
C ARG A 158 -9.41 0.33 16.75
N LEU A 159 -9.09 -0.56 17.68
CA LEU A 159 -7.73 -0.87 18.07
C LEU A 159 -7.04 -1.70 16.97
N TYR A 160 -5.71 -1.65 16.96
CA TYR A 160 -4.90 -2.49 16.08
C TYR A 160 -5.26 -3.97 16.18
N SER A 161 -5.41 -4.51 17.40
CA SER A 161 -5.75 -5.92 17.63
C SER A 161 -7.09 -6.33 17.04
N GLU A 162 -8.08 -5.42 17.05
CA GLU A 162 -9.39 -5.67 16.45
C GLU A 162 -9.31 -5.72 14.92
N VAL A 163 -8.50 -4.83 14.32
CA VAL A 163 -8.24 -4.84 12.88
C VAL A 163 -7.48 -6.09 12.49
N GLU A 164 -6.41 -6.43 13.19
CA GLU A 164 -5.58 -7.60 12.94
C GLU A 164 -6.41 -8.90 13.00
N ALA A 165 -7.22 -9.07 14.04
CA ALA A 165 -8.08 -10.25 14.20
C ALA A 165 -9.09 -10.42 13.06
N ALA A 166 -9.58 -9.31 12.49
CA ALA A 166 -10.54 -9.35 11.38
C ALA A 166 -9.86 -9.53 10.01
N VAL A 167 -8.64 -9.02 9.84
CA VAL A 167 -7.94 -8.99 8.55
C VAL A 167 -7.11 -10.27 8.33
N LEU A 168 -6.42 -10.80 9.34
CA LEU A 168 -5.58 -12.00 9.20
C LEU A 168 -6.30 -13.24 8.62
N PRO A 169 -7.58 -13.52 8.95
CA PRO A 169 -8.28 -14.68 8.39
C PRO A 169 -8.64 -14.55 6.90
N LEU A 170 -8.53 -13.35 6.31
CA LEU A 170 -8.89 -13.14 4.91
C LEU A 170 -8.01 -14.01 4.00
N PRO A 171 -8.57 -14.61 2.92
CA PRO A 171 -7.81 -15.47 2.01
C PRO A 171 -6.54 -14.82 1.47
N GLN A 172 -6.60 -13.53 1.17
CA GLN A 172 -5.49 -12.72 0.63
C GLN A 172 -4.34 -12.56 1.64
N MET A 173 -4.60 -12.77 2.93
CA MET A 173 -3.61 -12.60 4.00
C MET A 173 -2.84 -13.88 4.34
N LYS A 174 -3.29 -15.06 3.87
CA LYS A 174 -2.69 -16.36 4.24
C LYS A 174 -1.20 -16.50 3.89
N ASN A 175 -0.75 -15.86 2.81
CA ASN A 175 0.65 -15.83 2.37
C ASN A 175 1.11 -14.39 2.07
N ALA A 176 0.54 -13.42 2.80
CA ALA A 176 0.82 -12.02 2.57
C ALA A 176 2.27 -11.68 2.91
N VAL A 177 2.90 -10.91 2.01
CA VAL A 177 4.18 -10.25 2.27
C VAL A 177 4.00 -9.11 3.27
N TYR A 178 2.83 -8.47 3.28
CA TYR A 178 2.52 -7.31 4.10
C TYR A 178 1.52 -7.63 5.20
N SER A 179 1.79 -7.16 6.41
CA SER A 179 0.93 -7.34 7.59
C SER A 179 -0.24 -6.35 7.60
N PRO A 180 -1.29 -6.59 8.41
CA PRO A 180 -2.34 -5.60 8.66
C PRO A 180 -1.81 -4.23 9.13
N GLY A 181 -0.69 -4.20 9.86
CA GLY A 181 -0.02 -2.96 10.28
C GLY A 181 0.56 -2.15 9.11
N ASN A 182 1.12 -2.83 8.10
CA ASN A 182 1.57 -2.16 6.88
C ASN A 182 0.39 -1.52 6.13
N LEU A 183 -0.75 -2.25 6.04
CA LEU A 183 -1.96 -1.74 5.39
C LEU A 183 -2.56 -0.53 6.12
N LEU A 184 -2.61 -0.56 7.45
CA LEU A 184 -3.05 0.58 8.27
C LEU A 184 -2.19 1.81 8.01
N THR A 185 -0.87 1.63 7.99
CA THR A 185 0.05 2.76 7.74
C THR A 185 -0.16 3.36 6.36
N TRP A 186 -0.28 2.54 5.32
CA TRP A 186 -0.50 3.04 3.97
C TRP A 186 -1.81 3.79 3.81
N LEU A 187 -2.85 3.33 4.52
CA LEU A 187 -4.14 4.00 4.58
C LEU A 187 -4.06 5.34 5.32
N GLU A 188 -3.30 5.42 6.42
CA GLU A 188 -3.09 6.67 7.16
C GLU A 188 -2.35 7.70 6.30
N GLU A 189 -1.23 7.30 5.68
CA GLU A 189 -0.42 8.17 4.80
C GLU A 189 -1.21 8.75 3.62
N ARG A 190 -2.21 8.01 3.14
CA ARG A 190 -3.06 8.41 2.02
C ARG A 190 -4.34 9.12 2.47
N GLY A 191 -4.51 9.31 3.77
CA GLY A 191 -5.66 9.99 4.35
C GLY A 191 -6.96 9.17 4.28
N GLY A 192 -6.88 7.84 4.22
CA GLY A 192 -8.02 6.94 4.31
C GLY A 192 -8.45 6.62 5.74
N ILE A 193 -7.49 6.59 6.67
CA ILE A 193 -7.75 6.48 8.11
C ILE A 193 -6.93 7.53 8.87
N GLU A 194 -7.28 7.76 10.13
CA GLU A 194 -6.58 8.65 11.05
C GLU A 194 -6.51 8.01 12.44
N ARG A 195 -5.47 8.35 13.20
CA ARG A 195 -5.29 7.88 14.57
C ARG A 195 -5.90 8.85 15.57
N LEU A 196 -6.78 8.35 16.43
CA LEU A 196 -7.35 9.12 17.53
C LEU A 196 -6.33 9.19 18.67
N THR A 197 -5.89 10.41 18.99
CA THR A 197 -4.74 10.70 19.87
C THR A 197 -4.92 10.23 21.31
N GLU A 198 -6.15 10.09 21.79
CA GLU A 198 -6.42 9.75 23.20
C GLU A 198 -6.56 8.24 23.46
N GLU A 199 -6.73 7.42 22.42
CA GLU A 199 -7.10 6.00 22.60
C GLU A 199 -6.29 5.02 21.74
N GLY A 200 -5.37 5.51 20.89
CA GLY A 200 -4.59 4.66 20.00
C GLY A 200 -5.46 3.89 18.99
N ARG A 201 -6.69 4.39 18.75
CA ARG A 201 -7.66 3.80 17.82
C ARG A 201 -7.53 4.42 16.44
N TRP A 202 -7.82 3.62 15.44
CA TRP A 202 -7.94 4.02 14.05
C TRP A 202 -9.38 4.32 13.70
N GLN A 203 -9.60 5.41 12.97
CA GLN A 203 -10.90 5.77 12.43
C GLN A 203 -10.79 6.11 10.95
N THR A 204 -11.74 5.66 10.13
CA THR A 204 -11.79 5.97 8.71
C THR A 204 -12.16 7.44 8.51
N THR A 205 -11.44 8.13 7.62
CA THR A 205 -11.72 9.53 7.27
C THR A 205 -12.94 9.63 6.34
N GLN A 206 -13.35 10.86 6.01
CA GLN A 206 -14.41 11.05 5.01
C GLN A 206 -14.01 10.56 3.61
N ALA A 207 -12.75 10.73 3.22
CA ALA A 207 -12.25 10.24 1.94
C ALA A 207 -12.22 8.71 1.92
N GLY A 208 -11.74 8.09 3.00
CA GLY A 208 -11.76 6.64 3.16
C GLY A 208 -13.17 6.05 3.07
N ARG A 209 -14.17 6.70 3.69
CA ARG A 209 -15.57 6.29 3.61
C ARG A 209 -16.10 6.31 2.18
N LYS A 210 -15.86 7.39 1.43
CA LYS A 210 -16.31 7.50 0.03
C LYS A 210 -15.70 6.40 -0.84
N VAL A 211 -14.40 6.13 -0.68
CA VAL A 211 -13.73 5.08 -1.45
C VAL A 211 -14.27 3.70 -1.05
N ALA A 212 -14.41 3.42 0.24
CA ALA A 212 -14.96 2.14 0.70
C ALA A 212 -16.40 1.91 0.23
N GLU A 213 -17.22 2.96 0.15
CA GLU A 213 -18.59 2.90 -0.38
C GLU A 213 -18.61 2.67 -1.89
N ALA A 214 -17.81 3.42 -2.66
CA ALA A 214 -17.71 3.27 -4.11
C ALA A 214 -17.16 1.89 -4.52
N GLU A 215 -16.29 1.33 -3.69
CA GLU A 215 -15.60 0.05 -3.93
C GLU A 215 -16.23 -1.11 -3.15
N ALA A 216 -17.43 -0.91 -2.58
CA ALA A 216 -18.16 -1.97 -1.94
C ALA A 216 -18.40 -3.14 -2.93
N PRO A 217 -18.35 -4.41 -2.49
CA PRO A 217 -18.43 -5.56 -3.40
C PRO A 217 -19.64 -5.55 -4.34
N ASP A 218 -20.81 -5.14 -3.86
CA ASP A 218 -22.03 -4.98 -4.69
C ASP A 218 -21.84 -3.93 -5.77
N LYS A 219 -21.21 -2.79 -5.48
CA LYS A 219 -20.91 -1.74 -6.46
C LYS A 219 -19.92 -2.22 -7.52
N ARG A 220 -18.84 -2.89 -7.10
CA ARG A 220 -17.83 -3.44 -8.02
C ARG A 220 -18.41 -4.53 -8.91
N LEU A 221 -19.29 -5.37 -8.38
CA LEU A 221 -20.01 -6.37 -9.17
C LEU A 221 -20.95 -5.74 -10.19
N LEU A 222 -21.74 -4.74 -9.78
CA LEU A 222 -22.61 -4.02 -10.70
C LEU A 222 -21.82 -3.32 -11.80
N GLN A 223 -20.68 -2.71 -11.47
CA GLN A 223 -19.77 -2.13 -12.46
C GLN A 223 -19.21 -3.20 -13.40
N LEU A 224 -18.71 -4.32 -12.89
CA LEU A 224 -18.19 -5.43 -13.71
C LEU A 224 -19.24 -5.96 -14.69
N ILE A 225 -20.45 -6.22 -14.20
CA ILE A 225 -21.56 -6.77 -14.99
C ILE A 225 -22.01 -5.76 -16.06
N SER A 226 -22.09 -4.48 -15.71
CA SER A 226 -22.54 -3.43 -16.64
C SER A 226 -21.45 -2.92 -17.60
N HIS A 227 -20.17 -3.25 -17.34
CA HIS A 227 -19.05 -2.71 -18.12
C HIS A 227 -19.08 -3.16 -19.58
N ASP A 228 -19.27 -4.46 -19.82
CA ASP A 228 -19.40 -5.02 -21.17
C ASP A 228 -20.74 -5.76 -21.29
N PRO A 229 -21.71 -5.19 -22.02
CA PRO A 229 -23.00 -5.83 -22.25
C PRO A 229 -22.90 -7.23 -22.87
N ALA A 230 -21.85 -7.54 -23.62
CA ALA A 230 -21.64 -8.88 -24.19
C ALA A 230 -21.31 -9.93 -23.13
N TYR A 231 -20.78 -9.51 -21.97
CA TYR A 231 -20.35 -10.37 -20.87
C TYR A 231 -21.29 -10.34 -19.65
N SER A 232 -22.17 -9.33 -19.57
CA SER A 232 -23.15 -9.17 -18.49
C SER A 232 -23.90 -10.47 -18.17
N GLU A 233 -24.49 -11.11 -19.19
CA GLU A 233 -25.27 -12.34 -19.00
C GLU A 233 -24.39 -13.50 -18.50
N ILE A 234 -23.14 -13.59 -18.97
CA ILE A 234 -22.20 -14.63 -18.54
C ILE A 234 -21.87 -14.47 -17.05
N TYR A 235 -21.60 -13.25 -16.60
CA TYR A 235 -21.31 -12.98 -15.20
C TYR A 235 -22.50 -13.35 -14.29
N VAL A 236 -23.72 -12.98 -14.67
CA VAL A 236 -24.95 -13.33 -13.94
C VAL A 236 -25.16 -14.85 -13.93
N GLN A 237 -24.96 -15.52 -15.07
CA GLN A 237 -25.10 -16.97 -15.19
C GLN A 237 -24.12 -17.72 -14.29
N VAL A 238 -22.84 -17.31 -14.27
CA VAL A 238 -21.81 -17.92 -13.40
C VAL A 238 -22.13 -17.67 -11.92
N LEU A 239 -22.49 -16.44 -11.55
CA LEU A 239 -22.93 -16.13 -10.18
C LEU A 239 -24.12 -16.97 -9.75
N GLY A 240 -25.12 -17.14 -10.63
CA GLY A 240 -26.29 -17.97 -10.36
C GLY A 240 -25.94 -19.44 -10.19
N TYR A 241 -25.06 -19.97 -11.05
CA TYR A 241 -24.67 -21.38 -11.06
C TYR A 241 -23.84 -21.78 -9.83
N CYS A 242 -23.00 -20.87 -9.33
CA CYS A 242 -22.15 -21.05 -8.16
C CYS A 242 -22.83 -20.76 -6.81
N GLN A 243 -24.14 -20.46 -6.79
CA GLN A 243 -24.92 -20.40 -5.53
C GLN A 243 -24.87 -21.73 -4.78
N THR A 244 -24.80 -22.83 -5.54
CA THR A 244 -24.35 -24.14 -5.06
C THR A 244 -22.87 -24.29 -5.41
N PRO A 245 -21.98 -24.72 -4.50
CA PRO A 245 -20.55 -24.85 -4.78
C PRO A 245 -20.25 -25.69 -6.05
N ARG A 246 -19.35 -25.21 -6.92
CA ARG A 246 -18.99 -25.83 -8.21
C ARG A 246 -17.50 -26.01 -8.39
N LYS A 247 -17.08 -27.09 -9.04
CA LYS A 247 -15.72 -27.26 -9.53
C LYS A 247 -15.45 -26.34 -10.72
N ARG A 248 -14.18 -26.03 -10.94
CA ARG A 248 -13.73 -25.25 -12.11
C ARG A 248 -14.22 -25.85 -13.45
N THR A 249 -14.13 -27.18 -13.60
CA THR A 249 -14.56 -27.87 -14.83
C THR A 249 -16.06 -27.75 -15.09
N GLU A 250 -16.89 -27.69 -14.04
CA GLU A 250 -18.34 -27.52 -14.20
C GLU A 250 -18.67 -26.11 -14.73
N VAL A 251 -17.91 -25.10 -14.31
CA VAL A 251 -18.06 -23.73 -14.84
C VAL A 251 -17.51 -23.62 -16.27
N GLU A 252 -16.42 -24.32 -16.59
CA GLU A 252 -15.90 -24.43 -17.96
C GLU A 252 -16.92 -25.08 -18.90
N ASP A 253 -17.57 -26.16 -18.47
CA ASP A 253 -18.61 -26.86 -19.22
C ASP A 253 -19.87 -26.00 -19.40
N LEU A 254 -20.27 -25.23 -18.38
CA LEU A 254 -21.39 -24.28 -18.44
C LEU A 254 -21.21 -23.25 -19.57
N LEU A 255 -19.99 -22.72 -19.71
CA LEU A 255 -19.69 -21.64 -20.65
C LEU A 255 -19.21 -22.14 -22.02
N LYS A 256 -19.08 -23.46 -22.19
CA LYS A 256 -18.57 -24.07 -23.40
C LYS A 256 -19.44 -23.74 -24.60
N GLY A 257 -18.82 -23.17 -25.64
CA GLY A 257 -19.49 -22.81 -26.89
C GLY A 257 -20.28 -21.49 -26.84
N ASN A 258 -20.14 -20.69 -25.78
CA ASN A 258 -20.75 -19.37 -25.75
C ASN A 258 -20.08 -18.43 -26.79
N PRO A 259 -20.81 -17.91 -27.79
CA PRO A 259 -20.22 -17.15 -28.89
C PRO A 259 -19.59 -15.82 -28.45
N ALA A 260 -20.03 -15.23 -27.33
CA ALA A 260 -19.44 -14.01 -26.80
C ALA A 260 -17.96 -14.22 -26.39
N MET A 261 -17.57 -15.47 -26.12
CA MET A 261 -16.21 -15.82 -25.72
C MET A 261 -15.23 -16.01 -26.89
N ASP A 262 -15.69 -15.90 -28.14
CA ASP A 262 -14.84 -16.18 -29.31
C ASP A 262 -14.13 -14.95 -29.88
N LYS A 263 -14.63 -13.74 -29.61
CA LYS A 263 -14.08 -12.47 -30.14
C LYS A 263 -14.19 -11.32 -29.12
N PRO A 264 -13.13 -11.00 -28.35
CA PRO A 264 -11.85 -11.71 -28.29
C PRO A 264 -11.98 -13.12 -27.69
N LYS A 265 -11.01 -14.00 -27.98
CA LYS A 265 -11.02 -15.34 -27.40
C LYS A 265 -10.73 -15.26 -25.91
N VAL A 266 -11.73 -15.55 -25.07
CA VAL A 266 -11.63 -15.60 -23.61
C VAL A 266 -12.07 -16.95 -23.06
N TYR A 267 -11.67 -17.27 -21.83
CA TYR A 267 -11.93 -18.56 -21.18
C TYR A 267 -12.79 -18.37 -19.93
N ALA A 268 -13.39 -19.45 -19.41
CA ALA A 268 -14.21 -19.39 -18.19
C ALA A 268 -13.49 -18.74 -17.00
N SER A 269 -12.16 -18.94 -16.91
CA SER A 269 -11.31 -18.33 -15.88
C SER A 269 -11.30 -16.80 -15.90
N PHE A 270 -11.52 -16.17 -17.06
CA PHE A 270 -11.68 -14.72 -17.17
C PHE A 270 -12.88 -14.24 -16.36
N PHE A 271 -14.01 -14.96 -16.45
CA PHE A 271 -15.24 -14.60 -15.75
C PHE A 271 -15.15 -14.93 -14.26
N THR A 272 -14.63 -16.11 -13.90
CA THR A 272 -14.48 -16.47 -12.48
C THR A 272 -13.47 -15.58 -11.77
N GLY A 273 -12.36 -15.23 -12.43
CA GLY A 273 -11.36 -14.30 -11.90
C GLY A 273 -11.94 -12.90 -11.74
N GLY A 274 -12.66 -12.38 -12.75
CA GLY A 274 -13.33 -11.08 -12.64
C GLY A 274 -14.35 -11.04 -11.49
N LEU A 275 -15.16 -12.08 -11.33
CA LEU A 275 -16.14 -12.18 -10.24
C LEU A 275 -15.49 -12.35 -8.87
N GLU A 276 -14.41 -13.12 -8.76
CA GLU A 276 -13.62 -13.23 -7.53
C GLU A 276 -13.01 -11.88 -7.15
N ASP A 277 -12.37 -11.22 -8.12
CA ASP A 277 -11.77 -9.90 -7.94
C ASP A 277 -12.80 -8.87 -7.52
N ALA A 278 -14.00 -8.89 -8.10
CA ALA A 278 -15.12 -8.01 -7.73
C ALA A 278 -15.80 -8.41 -6.39
N GLY A 279 -15.48 -9.58 -5.83
CA GLY A 279 -16.01 -10.07 -4.56
C GLY A 279 -17.36 -10.79 -4.67
N GLY A 280 -17.75 -11.24 -5.86
CA GLY A 280 -18.97 -12.02 -6.13
C GLY A 280 -18.80 -13.52 -6.04
N LEU A 281 -17.59 -14.03 -6.30
CA LEU A 281 -17.22 -15.42 -6.06
C LEU A 281 -16.09 -15.52 -5.03
N GLU A 282 -15.98 -16.68 -4.40
CA GLU A 282 -14.85 -17.08 -3.58
C GLU A 282 -14.45 -18.52 -3.92
N TRP A 283 -13.16 -18.82 -3.87
CA TRP A 283 -12.62 -20.16 -4.01
C TRP A 283 -12.37 -20.79 -2.63
N VAL A 284 -13.19 -21.76 -2.25
CA VAL A 284 -13.14 -22.44 -0.95
C VAL A 284 -13.17 -23.95 -1.15
N ASP A 285 -12.21 -24.65 -0.56
CA ASP A 285 -12.11 -26.12 -0.62
C ASP A 285 -12.12 -26.70 -2.04
N GLY A 286 -11.52 -25.99 -3.00
CA GLY A 286 -11.45 -26.42 -4.40
C GLY A 286 -12.74 -26.17 -5.20
N LEU A 287 -13.66 -25.35 -4.66
CA LEU A 287 -14.95 -25.05 -5.26
C LEU A 287 -15.21 -23.55 -5.33
N TRP A 288 -15.77 -23.10 -6.45
CA TRP A 288 -16.36 -21.79 -6.60
C TRP A 288 -17.67 -21.71 -5.84
N ARG A 289 -17.80 -20.67 -5.01
CA ARG A 289 -19.02 -20.35 -4.27
C ARG A 289 -19.38 -18.89 -4.47
N THR A 290 -20.67 -18.61 -4.68
CA THR A 290 -21.18 -17.24 -4.72
C THR A 290 -21.17 -16.64 -3.31
N THR A 291 -20.61 -15.43 -3.19
CA THR A 291 -20.52 -14.70 -1.91
C THR A 291 -21.88 -14.11 -1.52
N LYS A 292 -21.97 -13.52 -0.32
CA LYS A 292 -23.16 -12.74 0.09
C LYS A 292 -23.42 -11.55 -0.85
N ALA A 293 -22.37 -10.87 -1.30
CA ALA A 293 -22.48 -9.76 -2.23
C ALA A 293 -22.97 -10.23 -3.61
N GLY A 294 -22.42 -11.35 -4.12
CA GLY A 294 -22.87 -11.98 -5.36
C GLY A 294 -24.37 -12.31 -5.34
N ARG A 295 -24.87 -12.88 -4.23
CA ARG A 295 -26.32 -13.13 -4.05
C ARG A 295 -27.16 -11.86 -4.05
N THR A 296 -26.67 -10.78 -3.44
CA THR A 296 -27.38 -9.50 -3.38
C THR A 296 -27.59 -8.90 -4.78
N VAL A 297 -26.64 -9.10 -5.69
CA VAL A 297 -26.73 -8.62 -7.07
C VAL A 297 -27.69 -9.47 -7.93
N LEU A 298 -27.91 -10.74 -7.56
CA LEU A 298 -28.84 -11.63 -8.28
C LEU A 298 -30.32 -11.38 -7.96
N GLY A 299 -30.63 -10.72 -6.84
CA GLY A 299 -31.99 -10.53 -6.34
C GLY A 299 -32.35 -11.50 -5.22
#